data_AF-A0A4S4A397-F1
#
_entry.id   AF-A0A4S4A397-F1
#
_cell.length_a   1.000
_cell.length_b   1.000
_cell.length_c   1.000
_cell.angle_alpha   90.00
_cell.angle_beta   90.00
_cell.angle_gamma   90.00
#
_symmetry.space_group_name_H-M   'P 1'
#
loop_
_entity.id
_entity.type
_entity.pdbx_description
1 polymer ?
#
loop_
_entity_poly.entity_id
_entity_poly.type
_entity_poly.pdbx_seq_one_letter_code
_entity_poly.pdbx_strand_id
1 'polypeptide(L)'
;MKKIIAVILIVVCHSFVHAQDNINKELSKLFLDLKLELVPDKMIESSNLKFEKFVRDIPDFQDKETIFLTEFTENKAVKSKIVAGEIKIIQRDGKIKYGIYQVVQNLKFQTLEDLQYEYNRLSKQYEELARYIKTDTNEDGNEYFINHITKTITIKDKLKSIKLDFSYSVPRKKETGYHLFISYSF
;
A
#
# COMPACT_ATOMS: atom_id res chain seq x y z
N MET A 1 -34.57 14.07 -28.11
CA MET A 1 -33.98 12.82 -27.59
C MET A 1 -32.44 12.78 -27.65
N LYS A 2 -31.77 13.08 -28.77
CA LYS A 2 -30.28 13.08 -28.87
C LYS A 2 -29.54 13.96 -27.84
N LYS A 3 -30.10 15.13 -27.48
CA LYS A 3 -29.52 16.05 -26.47
C LYS A 3 -29.60 15.52 -25.03
N ILE A 4 -30.65 14.75 -24.70
CA ILE A 4 -30.85 14.20 -23.35
C ILE A 4 -29.87 13.04 -23.09
N ILE A 5 -29.66 12.19 -24.10
CA ILE A 5 -28.68 11.10 -24.03
C ILE A 5 -27.27 11.65 -23.83
N ALA A 6 -26.90 12.74 -24.53
CA ALA A 6 -25.58 13.38 -24.37
C ALA A 6 -25.37 13.96 -22.96
N VAL A 7 -26.40 14.59 -22.37
CA VAL A 7 -26.32 15.14 -21.00
C VAL A 7 -26.20 14.03 -19.96
N ILE A 8 -26.98 12.94 -20.10
CA ILE A 8 -26.86 11.78 -19.21
C ILE A 8 -25.47 11.14 -19.33
N LEU A 9 -24.93 11.00 -20.55
CA LEU A 9 -23.59 10.47 -20.76
C LEU A 9 -22.50 11.34 -20.11
N ILE A 10 -22.60 12.67 -20.21
CA ILE A 10 -21.64 13.59 -19.61
C ILE A 10 -21.67 13.53 -18.08
N VAL A 11 -22.87 13.48 -17.48
CA VAL A 11 -23.04 13.38 -16.01
C VAL A 11 -22.52 12.05 -15.48
N VAL A 12 -22.72 10.95 -16.22
CA VAL A 12 -22.14 9.64 -15.90
C VAL A 12 -20.63 9.68 -16.07
N CYS A 13 -20.07 10.29 -17.12
CA CYS A 13 -18.62 10.40 -17.24
C CYS A 13 -17.98 11.24 -16.12
N HIS A 14 -18.59 12.36 -15.70
CA HIS A 14 -18.05 13.23 -14.65
C HIS A 14 -18.07 12.58 -13.26
N SER A 15 -19.19 11.95 -12.89
CA SER A 15 -19.31 11.27 -11.59
C SER A 15 -18.31 10.11 -11.45
N PHE A 16 -17.98 9.44 -12.56
CA PHE A 16 -17.01 8.34 -12.56
C PHE A 16 -15.54 8.79 -12.58
N VAL A 17 -15.23 10.02 -13.00
CA VAL A 17 -13.88 10.60 -12.85
C VAL A 17 -13.65 11.01 -11.40
N HIS A 18 -14.64 11.66 -10.79
CA HIS A 18 -14.55 12.08 -9.39
C HIS A 18 -14.41 10.91 -8.39
N ALA A 19 -15.04 9.77 -8.65
CA ALA A 19 -14.86 8.58 -7.82
C ALA A 19 -13.43 8.01 -7.87
N GLN A 20 -12.78 8.05 -9.05
CA GLN A 20 -11.41 7.55 -9.24
C GLN A 20 -10.38 8.48 -8.59
N ASP A 21 -10.55 9.79 -8.78
CA ASP A 21 -9.70 10.81 -8.16
C ASP A 21 -9.75 10.69 -6.62
N ASN A 22 -10.90 10.28 -6.08
CA ASN A 22 -11.06 10.07 -4.64
C ASN A 22 -10.29 8.84 -4.13
N ILE A 23 -10.32 7.71 -4.86
CA ILE A 23 -9.57 6.48 -4.49
C ILE A 23 -8.07 6.76 -4.47
N ASN A 24 -7.53 7.33 -5.55
CA ASN A 24 -6.10 7.62 -5.66
C ASN A 24 -5.66 8.59 -4.57
N LYS A 25 -6.48 9.59 -4.25
CA LYS A 25 -6.20 10.56 -3.19
C LYS A 25 -6.17 9.92 -1.80
N GLU A 26 -7.13 9.04 -1.48
CA GLU A 26 -7.13 8.32 -0.20
C GLU A 26 -5.93 7.38 -0.09
N LEU A 27 -5.62 6.61 -1.13
CA LEU A 27 -4.45 5.75 -1.15
C LEU A 27 -3.14 6.56 -1.03
N SER A 28 -3.01 7.68 -1.74
CA SER A 28 -1.82 8.53 -1.67
C SER A 28 -1.57 9.02 -0.24
N LYS A 29 -2.62 9.46 0.48
CA LYS A 29 -2.49 9.88 1.89
C LYS A 29 -1.95 8.76 2.79
N LEU A 30 -2.34 7.50 2.54
CA LEU A 30 -1.84 6.36 3.31
C LEU A 30 -0.33 6.20 3.20
N PHE A 31 0.21 6.51 2.02
CA PHE A 31 1.62 6.39 1.66
C PHE A 31 2.29 7.76 1.55
N LEU A 32 2.06 8.66 2.52
CA LEU A 32 2.76 9.96 2.64
C LEU A 32 2.66 10.85 1.39
N ASP A 33 1.48 10.91 0.79
CA ASP A 33 1.15 11.69 -0.40
C ASP A 33 1.95 11.29 -1.66
N LEU A 34 2.48 10.07 -1.71
CA LEU A 34 3.08 9.51 -2.94
C LEU A 34 2.03 9.37 -4.04
N LYS A 35 2.38 9.80 -5.25
CA LYS A 35 1.53 9.71 -6.44
C LYS A 35 1.56 8.31 -7.05
N LEU A 36 0.69 7.43 -6.56
CA LEU A 36 0.60 6.00 -6.92
C LEU A 36 0.11 5.75 -8.36
N GLU A 37 -0.22 6.77 -9.12
CA GLU A 37 -0.50 6.63 -10.56
C GLU A 37 0.77 6.72 -11.42
N LEU A 38 1.89 7.19 -10.84
CA LEU A 38 3.16 7.38 -11.53
C LEU A 38 4.05 6.13 -11.47
N VAL A 39 4.93 6.00 -12.46
CA VAL A 39 6.02 5.02 -12.40
C VAL A 39 7.02 5.39 -11.29
N PRO A 40 7.71 4.42 -10.67
CA PRO A 40 8.57 4.63 -9.50
C PRO A 40 9.55 5.81 -9.58
N ASP A 41 10.34 5.95 -10.66
CA ASP A 41 11.29 7.07 -10.79
C ASP A 41 10.57 8.44 -10.77
N LYS A 42 9.40 8.55 -11.41
CA LYS A 42 8.61 9.79 -11.38
C LYS A 42 7.91 10.01 -10.04
N MET A 43 7.52 8.92 -9.38
CA MET A 43 6.88 8.96 -8.07
C MET A 43 7.82 9.57 -7.04
N ILE A 44 9.09 9.11 -7.00
CA ILE A 44 10.09 9.65 -6.08
C ILE A 44 10.48 11.09 -6.41
N GLU A 45 10.61 11.44 -7.70
CA GLU A 45 10.94 12.82 -8.13
C GLU A 45 9.86 13.83 -7.71
N SER A 46 8.59 13.38 -7.70
CA SER A 46 7.46 14.21 -7.32
C SER A 46 7.17 14.25 -5.81
N SER A 47 7.89 13.44 -5.03
CA SER A 47 7.72 13.32 -3.58
C SER A 47 8.54 14.37 -2.83
N ASN A 48 8.08 14.72 -1.63
CA ASN A 48 8.86 15.52 -0.68
C ASN A 48 9.80 14.64 0.19
N LEU A 49 9.73 13.30 0.04
CA LEU A 49 10.58 12.36 0.77
C LEU A 49 11.93 12.18 0.06
N LYS A 50 12.96 11.81 0.83
CA LYS A 50 14.30 11.56 0.30
C LYS A 50 14.54 10.06 0.16
N PHE A 51 14.55 9.58 -1.07
CA PHE A 51 14.73 8.17 -1.36
C PHE A 51 16.19 7.81 -1.67
N GLU A 52 16.63 6.68 -1.12
CA GLU A 52 17.84 5.97 -1.53
C GLU A 52 17.49 4.90 -2.56
N LYS A 53 18.31 4.78 -3.62
CA LYS A 53 18.10 3.82 -4.71
C LYS A 53 19.08 2.65 -4.60
N PHE A 54 18.55 1.44 -4.58
CA PHE A 54 19.30 0.20 -4.61
C PHE A 54 18.91 -0.62 -5.83
N VAL A 55 19.86 -1.31 -6.43
CA VAL A 55 19.61 -2.28 -7.51
C VAL A 55 20.25 -3.60 -7.11
N ARG A 56 19.48 -4.68 -7.15
CA ARG A 56 19.98 -6.03 -6.87
C ARG A 56 19.55 -7.03 -7.94
N ASP A 57 20.38 -8.02 -8.19
CA ASP A 57 20.02 -9.15 -9.03
C ASP A 57 19.10 -10.11 -8.26
N ILE A 58 18.12 -10.69 -8.95
CA ILE A 58 17.28 -11.77 -8.44
C ILE A 58 17.82 -13.09 -9.03
N PRO A 59 18.55 -13.91 -8.25
CA PRO A 59 19.33 -15.04 -8.77
C PRO A 59 18.51 -16.05 -9.59
N ASP A 60 17.27 -16.31 -9.19
CA ASP A 60 16.44 -17.36 -9.80
C ASP A 60 15.69 -16.93 -11.06
N PHE A 61 15.69 -15.63 -11.38
CA PHE A 61 14.83 -15.08 -12.44
C PHE A 61 15.57 -14.37 -13.56
N GLN A 62 16.91 -14.28 -13.51
CA GLN A 62 17.70 -13.42 -14.42
C GLN A 62 17.10 -12.01 -14.55
N ASP A 63 16.53 -11.53 -13.46
CA ASP A 63 15.79 -10.27 -13.38
C ASP A 63 16.49 -9.37 -12.36
N LYS A 64 16.30 -8.06 -12.51
CA LYS A 64 16.82 -7.09 -11.55
C LYS A 64 15.68 -6.45 -10.81
N GLU A 65 15.94 -6.13 -9.56
CA GLU A 65 15.02 -5.41 -8.69
C GLU A 65 15.63 -4.07 -8.34
N THR A 66 14.95 -3.00 -8.73
CA THR A 66 15.20 -1.65 -8.26
C THR A 66 14.33 -1.39 -7.04
N ILE A 67 14.95 -0.93 -5.95
CA ILE A 67 14.31 -0.60 -4.68
C ILE A 67 14.60 0.87 -4.37
N PHE A 68 13.55 1.63 -4.11
CA PHE A 68 13.65 2.97 -3.56
C PHE A 68 13.20 2.95 -2.11
N LEU A 69 14.01 3.47 -1.20
CA LEU A 69 13.80 3.37 0.25
C LEU A 69 13.82 4.76 0.87
N THR A 70 12.88 5.05 1.75
CA THR A 70 12.93 6.23 2.63
C THR A 70 12.45 5.86 4.03
N GLU A 71 12.99 6.52 5.02
CA GLU A 71 12.54 6.44 6.41
C GLU A 71 11.73 7.69 6.78
N PHE A 72 10.86 7.56 7.80
CA PHE A 72 10.07 8.65 8.34
C PHE A 72 9.70 8.37 9.80
N THR A 73 9.32 9.41 10.55
CA THR A 73 8.90 9.30 11.95
C THR A 73 7.44 9.67 12.17
N GLU A 74 6.76 10.21 11.16
CA GLU A 74 5.36 10.64 11.24
C GLU A 74 4.61 10.29 9.96
N ASN A 75 3.36 9.84 10.09
CA ASN A 75 2.43 9.67 8.98
C ASN A 75 1.04 10.15 9.43
N LYS A 76 0.51 11.19 8.78
CA LYS A 76 -0.78 11.82 9.13
C LYS A 76 -1.98 10.87 9.00
N ALA A 77 -1.85 9.80 8.22
CA ALA A 77 -2.86 8.77 8.12
C ALA A 77 -2.91 7.86 9.36
N VAL A 78 -1.88 7.84 10.22
CA VAL A 78 -1.74 7.00 11.42
C VAL A 78 -2.02 7.86 12.67
N LYS A 79 -2.85 7.37 13.59
CA LYS A 79 -3.21 8.12 14.81
C LYS A 79 -2.33 7.75 16.00
N SER A 80 -1.99 6.48 16.16
CA SER A 80 -1.03 6.02 17.17
C SER A 80 0.38 6.51 16.84
N LYS A 81 1.18 6.76 17.88
CA LYS A 81 2.57 7.17 17.73
C LYS A 81 3.39 6.02 17.15
N ILE A 82 4.06 6.26 16.03
CA ILE A 82 5.06 5.33 15.48
C ILE A 82 6.44 5.63 16.07
N VAL A 83 7.22 4.57 16.27
CA VAL A 83 8.63 4.63 16.69
C VAL A 83 9.53 4.86 15.48
N ALA A 84 9.20 4.22 14.36
CA ALA A 84 9.89 4.35 13.09
C ALA A 84 8.94 3.94 11.94
N GLY A 85 9.12 4.54 10.79
CA GLY A 85 8.40 4.22 9.56
C GLY A 85 9.36 4.10 8.38
N GLU A 86 9.02 3.25 7.43
CA GLU A 86 9.80 2.99 6.22
C GLU A 86 8.85 2.82 5.02
N ILE A 87 9.17 3.45 3.88
CA ILE A 87 8.52 3.16 2.59
C ILE A 87 9.56 2.56 1.64
N LYS A 88 9.21 1.42 1.03
CA LYS A 88 9.92 0.79 -0.09
C LYS A 88 9.07 0.81 -1.34
N ILE A 89 9.64 1.26 -2.45
CA ILE A 89 9.05 1.09 -3.79
C ILE A 89 9.91 0.07 -4.53
N ILE A 90 9.29 -1.01 -4.99
CA ILE A 90 9.97 -2.17 -5.59
C ILE A 90 9.50 -2.30 -7.04
N GLN A 91 10.45 -2.32 -7.96
CA GLN A 91 10.19 -2.52 -9.39
C GLN A 91 11.16 -3.55 -9.97
N ARG A 92 10.61 -4.53 -10.69
CA ARG A 92 11.42 -5.53 -11.39
C ARG A 92 11.54 -5.19 -12.87
N ASP A 93 12.73 -5.34 -13.44
CA ASP A 93 13.04 -4.96 -14.82
C ASP A 93 12.10 -5.65 -15.82
N GLY A 94 11.86 -6.96 -15.65
CA GLY A 94 10.93 -7.74 -16.46
C GLY A 94 9.47 -7.27 -16.38
N LYS A 95 9.14 -6.42 -15.41
CA LYS A 95 7.78 -5.92 -15.12
C LYS A 95 7.59 -4.44 -15.50
N ILE A 96 8.66 -3.70 -15.79
CA ILE A 96 8.62 -2.26 -16.15
C ILE A 96 7.67 -2.01 -17.32
N LYS A 97 7.74 -2.81 -18.39
CA LYS A 97 6.89 -2.65 -19.59
C LYS A 97 5.38 -2.79 -19.33
N TYR A 98 4.99 -3.43 -18.23
CA TYR A 98 3.59 -3.58 -17.81
C TYR A 98 3.18 -2.50 -16.80
N GLY A 99 4.14 -1.66 -16.38
CA GLY A 99 3.96 -0.67 -15.33
C GLY A 99 3.70 -1.29 -13.96
N ILE A 100 4.08 -2.55 -13.72
CA ILE A 100 3.84 -3.27 -12.47
C ILE A 100 4.93 -2.90 -11.46
N TYR A 101 4.52 -2.57 -10.24
CA TYR A 101 5.41 -2.25 -9.13
C TYR A 101 4.66 -2.46 -7.79
N GLN A 102 5.42 -2.42 -6.69
CA GLN A 102 4.89 -2.54 -5.34
C GLN A 102 5.38 -1.39 -4.47
N VAL A 103 4.51 -0.87 -3.60
CA VAL A 103 4.86 0.07 -2.53
C VAL A 103 4.56 -0.59 -1.20
N VAL A 104 5.57 -0.71 -0.35
CA VAL A 104 5.46 -1.32 0.98
C VAL A 104 5.77 -0.25 2.01
N GLN A 105 4.85 -0.04 2.94
CA GLN A 105 5.05 0.77 4.13
C GLN A 105 5.17 -0.14 5.35
N ASN A 106 6.21 0.02 6.13
CA ASN A 106 6.40 -0.64 7.42
C ASN A 106 6.31 0.41 8.53
N LEU A 107 5.42 0.19 9.50
CA LEU A 107 5.22 1.06 10.65
C LEU A 107 5.55 0.28 11.91
N LYS A 108 6.51 0.78 12.70
CA LYS A 108 6.89 0.22 13.99
C LYS A 108 6.18 0.95 15.12
N PHE A 109 5.54 0.21 16.00
CA PHE A 109 4.83 0.72 17.17
C PHE A 109 5.53 0.33 18.48
N GLN A 110 5.23 1.08 19.54
CA GLN A 110 5.74 0.82 20.88
C GLN A 110 5.00 -0.33 21.56
N THR A 111 3.70 -0.48 21.29
CA THR A 111 2.83 -1.48 21.93
C THR A 111 2.05 -2.30 20.91
N LEU A 112 1.59 -3.47 21.35
CA LEU A 112 0.69 -4.32 20.57
C LEU A 112 -0.69 -3.67 20.41
N GLU A 113 -1.18 -2.94 21.43
CA GLU A 113 -2.49 -2.28 21.34
C GLU A 113 -2.51 -1.22 20.24
N ASP A 114 -1.47 -0.39 20.14
CA ASP A 114 -1.35 0.62 19.08
C ASP A 114 -1.33 -0.02 17.69
N LEU A 115 -0.53 -1.08 17.53
CA LEU A 115 -0.46 -1.86 16.29
C LEU A 115 -1.84 -2.40 15.89
N GLN A 116 -2.54 -3.07 16.81
CA GLN A 116 -3.85 -3.67 16.54
C GLN A 116 -4.92 -2.62 16.29
N TYR A 117 -4.88 -1.49 17.02
CA TYR A 117 -5.76 -0.36 16.79
C TYR A 117 -5.60 0.18 15.37
N GLU A 118 -4.36 0.48 14.95
CA GLU A 118 -4.09 1.02 13.62
C GLU A 118 -4.40 0.01 12.51
N TYR A 119 -4.04 -1.26 12.68
CA TYR A 119 -4.42 -2.31 11.74
C TYR A 119 -5.94 -2.36 11.52
N ASN A 120 -6.73 -2.41 12.59
CA ASN A 120 -8.18 -2.51 12.49
C ASN A 120 -8.80 -1.24 11.90
N ARG A 121 -8.35 -0.07 12.36
CA ARG A 121 -8.87 1.22 11.92
C ARG A 121 -8.54 1.50 10.46
N LEU A 122 -7.27 1.37 10.08
CA LEU A 122 -6.82 1.61 8.71
C LEU A 122 -7.46 0.58 7.78
N SER A 123 -7.35 -0.71 8.06
CA SER A 123 -7.91 -1.72 7.16
C SER A 123 -9.40 -1.52 6.93
N LYS A 124 -10.19 -1.26 8.00
CA LYS A 124 -11.62 -0.98 7.90
C LYS A 124 -11.94 0.28 7.08
N GLN A 125 -11.14 1.34 7.18
CA GLN A 125 -11.32 2.56 6.39
C GLN A 125 -11.25 2.29 4.88
N TYR A 126 -10.42 1.34 4.43
CA TYR A 126 -10.27 1.02 3.01
C TYR A 126 -11.19 -0.11 2.52
N GLU A 127 -11.95 -0.76 3.41
CA GLU A 127 -12.94 -1.79 3.02
C GLU A 127 -14.07 -1.21 2.15
N GLU A 128 -14.41 0.06 2.33
CA GLU A 128 -15.44 0.74 1.49
C GLU A 128 -15.03 0.84 0.02
N LEU A 129 -13.73 0.77 -0.27
CA LEU A 129 -13.19 0.78 -1.64
C LEU A 129 -13.12 -0.63 -2.24
N ALA A 130 -13.43 -1.67 -1.45
CA ALA A 130 -13.19 -3.04 -1.83
C ALA A 130 -14.22 -3.54 -2.85
N ARG A 131 -13.73 -4.23 -3.89
CA ARG A 131 -14.55 -5.18 -4.64
C ARG A 131 -14.60 -6.52 -3.92
N TYR A 132 -13.47 -6.93 -3.37
CA TYR A 132 -13.29 -8.21 -2.70
C TYR A 132 -12.32 -8.05 -1.54
N ILE A 133 -12.62 -8.73 -0.43
CA ILE A 133 -11.80 -8.73 0.78
C ILE A 133 -11.49 -10.18 1.13
N LYS A 134 -10.23 -10.46 1.44
CA LYS A 134 -9.76 -11.73 1.97
C LYS A 134 -9.01 -11.46 3.26
N THR A 135 -9.29 -12.25 4.29
CA THR A 135 -8.51 -12.23 5.54
C THR A 135 -7.91 -13.61 5.74
N ASP A 136 -6.59 -13.66 5.88
CA ASP A 136 -5.83 -14.86 6.17
C ASP A 136 -5.19 -14.70 7.55
N THR A 137 -5.34 -15.73 8.39
CA THR A 137 -4.64 -15.84 9.67
C THR A 137 -3.83 -17.12 9.61
N ASN A 138 -2.50 -16.97 9.61
CA ASN A 138 -1.59 -18.09 9.70
C ASN A 138 -1.04 -18.14 11.12
N GLU A 139 -1.25 -19.25 11.81
CA GLU A 139 -0.47 -19.58 13.00
C GLU A 139 0.94 -19.89 12.50
N ASP A 140 1.85 -18.95 12.70
CA ASP A 140 3.22 -19.11 12.25
C ASP A 140 3.92 -19.95 13.32
N GLY A 141 3.98 -21.27 13.11
CA GLY A 141 4.62 -22.23 14.03
C GLY A 141 6.13 -22.03 14.21
N ASN A 142 6.69 -20.93 13.70
CA ASN A 142 8.09 -20.58 13.84
C ASN A 142 8.41 -19.96 15.22
N GLU A 143 9.70 -19.90 15.54
CA GLU A 143 10.20 -19.45 16.85
C GLU A 143 10.08 -17.93 17.10
N TYR A 144 9.69 -17.16 16.09
CA TYR A 144 9.70 -15.68 16.12
C TYR A 144 8.31 -15.08 16.29
N PHE A 145 7.27 -15.68 15.72
CA PHE A 145 5.92 -15.13 15.69
C PHE A 145 4.88 -16.11 16.25
N ILE A 146 3.79 -15.56 16.80
CA ILE A 146 2.64 -16.33 17.28
C ILE A 146 1.66 -16.50 16.13
N ASN A 147 1.21 -15.37 15.58
CA ASN A 147 0.26 -15.31 14.49
C ASN A 147 0.74 -14.28 13.46
N HIS A 148 0.49 -14.55 12.19
CA HIS A 148 0.57 -13.59 11.11
C HIS A 148 -0.84 -13.37 10.54
N ILE A 149 -1.32 -12.13 10.59
CA ILE A 149 -2.66 -11.76 10.13
C ILE A 149 -2.49 -10.85 8.93
N THR A 150 -3.16 -11.18 7.82
CA THR A 150 -3.20 -10.37 6.61
C THR A 150 -4.65 -10.14 6.19
N LYS A 151 -4.99 -8.89 5.88
CA LYS A 151 -6.21 -8.52 5.16
C LYS A 151 -5.85 -7.93 3.81
N THR A 152 -6.27 -8.62 2.75
CA THR A 152 -6.13 -8.19 1.36
C THR A 152 -7.42 -7.55 0.89
N ILE A 153 -7.32 -6.30 0.47
CA ILE A 153 -8.40 -5.53 -0.14
C ILE A 153 -8.10 -5.41 -1.63
N THR A 154 -8.92 -6.03 -2.45
CA THR A 154 -8.84 -5.90 -3.92
C THR A 154 -9.78 -4.81 -4.39
N ILE A 155 -9.20 -3.74 -4.94
CA ILE A 155 -9.92 -2.58 -5.47
C ILE A 155 -9.97 -2.73 -7.00
N LYS A 156 -11.19 -2.66 -7.56
CA LYS A 156 -11.36 -2.73 -9.02
C LYS A 156 -11.18 -1.33 -9.61
N ASP A 157 -10.08 -1.13 -10.31
CA ASP A 157 -9.93 0.00 -11.23
C ASP A 157 -10.42 -0.44 -12.62
N LYS A 158 -10.87 0.50 -13.46
CA LYS A 158 -11.49 0.26 -14.78
C LYS A 158 -10.63 -0.60 -15.71
N LEU A 159 -9.31 -0.56 -15.53
CA LEU A 159 -8.34 -1.25 -16.37
C LEU A 159 -7.50 -2.28 -15.61
N LYS A 160 -7.48 -2.24 -14.26
CA LYS A 160 -6.47 -2.92 -13.44
C LYS A 160 -7.01 -3.33 -12.06
N SER A 161 -6.35 -4.31 -11.46
CA SER A 161 -6.69 -4.78 -10.12
C SER A 161 -5.64 -4.28 -9.15
N ILE A 162 -6.00 -3.29 -8.33
CA ILE A 162 -5.14 -2.82 -7.23
C ILE A 162 -5.33 -3.80 -6.07
N LYS A 163 -4.23 -4.20 -5.44
CA LYS A 163 -4.26 -4.95 -4.18
C LYS A 163 -3.65 -4.09 -3.08
N LEU A 164 -4.39 -3.97 -1.98
CA LEU A 164 -3.95 -3.30 -0.76
C LEU A 164 -3.96 -4.32 0.38
N ASP A 165 -2.78 -4.70 0.85
CA ASP A 165 -2.61 -5.66 1.94
C ASP A 165 -2.27 -4.93 3.23
N PHE A 166 -2.97 -5.23 4.30
CA PHE A 166 -2.61 -4.86 5.67
C PHE A 166 -2.19 -6.12 6.39
N SER A 167 -1.01 -6.17 6.96
CA SER A 167 -0.55 -7.33 7.69
C SER A 167 0.28 -6.99 8.91
N TYR A 168 0.18 -7.81 9.93
CA TYR A 168 1.08 -7.74 11.07
C TYR A 168 1.33 -9.13 11.63
N SER A 169 2.48 -9.28 12.28
CA SER A 169 2.79 -10.46 13.05
C SER A 169 2.83 -10.11 14.53
N VAL A 170 2.29 -10.99 15.37
CA VAL A 170 2.44 -10.89 16.83
C VAL A 170 3.78 -11.53 17.19
N PRO A 171 4.78 -10.77 17.66
CA PRO A 171 6.08 -11.34 17.98
C PRO A 171 6.00 -12.17 19.27
N ARG A 172 6.73 -13.30 19.34
CA ARG A 172 6.87 -14.10 20.57
C ARG A 172 7.71 -13.39 21.63
N LYS A 173 8.68 -12.58 21.20
CA LYS A 173 9.56 -11.77 22.06
C LYS A 173 9.35 -10.29 21.77
N LYS A 174 9.24 -9.45 22.80
CA LYS A 174 9.03 -8.00 22.64
C LYS A 174 10.14 -7.30 21.83
N GLU A 175 11.35 -7.84 21.89
CA GLU A 175 12.56 -7.31 21.22
C GLU A 175 12.41 -7.23 19.69
N THR A 176 11.59 -8.09 19.09
CA THR A 176 11.32 -8.11 17.64
C THR A 176 10.52 -6.89 17.17
N GLY A 177 9.87 -6.16 18.08
CA GLY A 177 9.06 -4.98 17.77
C GLY A 177 7.68 -5.31 17.19
N TYR A 178 6.78 -4.32 17.22
CA TYR A 178 5.40 -4.43 16.74
C TYR A 178 5.30 -3.73 15.38
N HIS A 179 5.15 -4.52 14.31
CA HIS A 179 5.24 -4.03 12.93
C HIS A 179 3.91 -4.20 12.18
N LEU A 180 3.41 -3.10 11.60
CA LEU A 180 2.34 -3.10 10.61
C LEU A 180 2.94 -2.92 9.22
N PHE A 181 2.71 -3.89 8.35
CA PHE A 181 3.06 -3.80 6.93
C PHE A 181 1.82 -3.47 6.12
N ILE A 182 1.92 -2.45 5.28
CA ILE A 182 0.87 -2.02 4.37
C ILE A 182 1.46 -2.06 2.97
N SER A 183 0.90 -2.86 2.07
CA SER A 183 1.42 -3.03 0.72
C SER A 183 0.38 -2.63 -0.32
N TYR A 184 0.76 -1.77 -1.24
CA TYR A 184 0.04 -1.46 -2.47
C TYR A 184 0.73 -2.16 -3.64
N SER A 185 -0.03 -2.93 -4.42
CA SER A 185 0.46 -3.62 -5.62
C SER A 185 -0.42 -3.29 -6.82
N PHE A 186 0.25 -3.00 -7.94
CA PHE A 186 -0.35 -2.61 -9.21
C PHE A 186 0.08 -3.52 -10.36
#